data_AF-A0ABC9QUP8-F1
#
_entry.id   AF-A0ABC9QUP8-F1
#
_cell.length_a   1.000
_cell.length_b   1.000
_cell.length_c   1.000
_cell.angle_alpha   90.00
_cell.angle_beta   90.00
_cell.angle_gamma   90.00
#
_symmetry.space_group_name_H-M   'P 1'
#
loop_
_entity.id
_entity.type
_entity.pdbx_description
1 polymer ?
#
loop_
_entity_poly.entity_id
_entity_poly.type
_entity_poly.pdbx_seq_one_letter_code
_entity_poly.pdbx_strand_id
1 'polypeptide(L)'
;MERNNITIWHIIPNKYRVYAHISIPKLGDTDIQVFTDEGNGKFLVTLPDFCWSSYVCLFDKFTSSQGAKNLLYEGFRGYVHTMGDVKIPIPEVQQYVIELKYIFSMLLSILYNRVSDEKYLGTDTTVEGHIRYCKDMLTDCGVHIAHFPDLYAYNRVIYSAD
;
A
#
# COMPACT_ATOMS: atom_id res chain seq x y z
N MET A 1 -25.05 10.02 -10.62
CA MET A 1 -24.51 9.68 -9.29
C MET A 1 -23.10 10.24 -9.28
N GLU A 2 -22.84 11.36 -8.60
CA GLU A 2 -21.49 11.91 -8.52
C GLU A 2 -20.61 10.94 -7.74
N ARG A 3 -19.65 10.31 -8.42
CA ARG A 3 -18.52 9.70 -7.74
C ARG A 3 -17.65 10.83 -7.22
N ASN A 4 -17.75 11.11 -5.93
CA ASN A 4 -16.70 11.82 -5.25
C ASN A 4 -15.56 10.83 -5.04
N ASN A 5 -14.44 11.04 -5.72
CA ASN A 5 -13.28 10.17 -5.68
C ASN A 5 -12.30 10.58 -4.58
N ILE A 6 -11.47 9.63 -4.12
CA ILE A 6 -10.37 9.91 -3.20
C ILE A 6 -9.38 10.88 -3.87
N THR A 7 -8.80 11.77 -3.06
CA THR A 7 -7.61 12.55 -3.45
C THR A 7 -6.42 12.14 -2.61
N ILE A 8 -5.26 11.90 -3.23
CA ILE A 8 -3.97 11.74 -2.54
C ILE A 8 -3.24 13.07 -2.65
N TRP A 9 -3.09 13.77 -1.53
CA TRP A 9 -2.46 15.08 -1.49
C TRP A 9 -0.95 15.00 -1.65
N HIS A 10 -0.32 14.09 -0.91
CA HIS A 10 1.11 13.84 -0.98
C HIS A 10 1.44 12.47 -0.37
N ILE A 11 2.56 11.90 -0.82
CA ILE A 11 3.13 10.65 -0.30
C ILE A 11 4.54 10.97 0.22
N ILE A 12 4.81 10.58 1.46
CA ILE A 12 6.08 10.83 2.15
C ILE A 12 6.71 9.50 2.54
N PRO A 13 7.76 9.08 1.82
CA PRO A 13 8.55 7.90 2.18
C PRO A 13 9.53 8.19 3.32
N ASN A 14 9.60 7.29 4.30
CA ASN A 14 10.62 7.20 5.35
C ASN A 14 11.31 5.81 5.31
N LYS A 15 12.37 5.60 6.09
CA LYS A 15 13.18 4.38 6.12
C LYS A 15 12.38 3.10 6.39
N TYR A 16 11.40 3.16 7.29
CA TYR A 16 10.61 1.98 7.71
C TYR A 16 9.10 2.13 7.47
N ARG A 17 8.70 3.25 6.88
CA ARG A 17 7.29 3.64 6.72
C ARG A 17 7.10 4.48 5.48
N VAL A 18 6.01 4.28 4.76
CA VAL A 18 5.50 5.27 3.79
C VAL A 18 4.14 5.77 4.29
N TYR A 19 3.95 7.07 4.24
CA TYR A 19 2.73 7.76 4.64
C TYR A 19 2.10 8.45 3.43
N ALA A 20 0.78 8.42 3.32
CA ALA A 20 0.02 9.23 2.37
C ALA A 20 -1.09 10.00 3.09
N HIS A 21 -1.13 11.32 2.85
CA HIS A 21 -2.26 12.14 3.23
C HIS A 21 -3.31 12.09 2.13
N ILE A 22 -4.53 11.70 2.49
CA ILE A 22 -5.61 11.52 1.53
C ILE A 22 -6.88 12.26 1.98
N SER A 23 -7.72 12.66 1.02
CA SER A 23 -9.09 13.09 1.28
C SER A 23 -10.04 12.00 0.86
N ILE A 24 -10.88 11.53 1.79
CA ILE A 24 -11.98 10.62 1.49
C ILE A 24 -13.27 11.42 1.48
N PRO A 25 -14.02 11.41 0.38
CA PRO A 25 -15.22 12.24 0.30
C PRO A 25 -16.25 11.91 1.37
N LYS A 26 -16.85 12.97 1.93
CA LYS A 26 -17.77 12.96 3.07
C LYS A 26 -17.15 12.56 4.42
N LEU A 27 -15.91 12.05 4.44
CA LEU A 27 -15.19 11.71 5.67
C LEU A 27 -14.09 12.73 6.01
N GLY A 28 -13.63 13.49 5.01
CA GLY A 28 -12.59 14.50 5.17
C GLY A 28 -11.20 13.94 4.94
N ASP A 29 -10.20 14.70 5.38
CA ASP A 29 -8.80 14.32 5.24
C ASP A 29 -8.40 13.31 6.32
N THR A 30 -7.61 12.31 5.92
CA THR A 30 -7.12 11.23 6.78
C THR A 30 -5.77 10.73 6.27
N ASP A 31 -5.19 9.83 7.05
CA ASP A 31 -3.86 9.30 6.87
C ASP A 31 -3.89 7.82 6.54
N ILE A 32 -3.09 7.41 5.55
CA ILE A 32 -2.75 6.02 5.29
C ILE A 32 -1.27 5.82 5.60
N GLN A 33 -0.95 4.79 6.39
CA GLN A 33 0.44 4.45 6.68
C GLN A 33 0.70 2.98 6.42
N VAL A 34 1.87 2.70 5.86
CA VAL A 34 2.36 1.34 5.65
C VAL A 34 3.77 1.16 6.20
N PHE A 35 4.08 -0.01 6.73
CA PHE A 35 5.33 -0.30 7.42
C PHE A 35 5.97 -1.60 6.93
N THR A 36 7.29 -1.66 6.98
CA THR A 36 8.03 -2.93 6.91
C THR A 36 8.02 -3.57 8.29
N ASP A 37 7.69 -4.85 8.39
CA ASP A 37 8.01 -5.60 9.60
C ASP A 37 9.46 -6.08 9.51
N GLU A 38 10.23 -5.90 10.60
CA GLU A 38 11.68 -6.09 10.67
C GLU A 38 12.08 -7.56 10.45
N GLY A 39 12.16 -7.98 9.18
CA GLY A 39 12.92 -9.17 8.76
C GLY A 39 12.13 -10.40 8.31
N ASN A 40 10.79 -10.33 8.18
CA ASN A 40 9.98 -11.51 7.84
C ASN A 40 9.21 -11.42 6.51
N GLY A 41 9.50 -10.42 5.65
CA GLY A 41 8.77 -10.23 4.39
C GLY A 41 7.28 -9.89 4.57
N LYS A 42 6.95 -9.29 5.72
CA LYS A 42 5.59 -8.90 6.11
C LYS A 42 5.47 -7.40 6.07
N PHE A 43 4.29 -6.93 5.66
CA PHE A 43 4.00 -5.52 5.56
C PHE A 43 2.73 -5.19 6.32
N LEU A 44 2.79 -4.14 7.13
CA LEU A 44 1.63 -3.65 7.87
C LEU A 44 0.98 -2.52 7.07
N VAL A 45 -0.33 -2.60 6.87
CA VAL A 45 -1.15 -1.51 6.30
C VAL A 45 -2.10 -0.97 7.36
N THR A 46 -2.29 0.35 7.41
CA THR A 46 -3.06 1.00 8.48
C THR A 46 -3.94 2.15 7.99
N LEU A 47 -5.06 2.31 8.69
CA LEU A 47 -5.95 3.49 8.68
C LEU A 47 -6.07 3.97 10.14
N PRO A 48 -5.15 4.83 10.61
CA PRO A 48 -5.04 5.19 12.02
C PRO A 48 -6.30 5.82 12.59
N ASP A 49 -6.95 6.73 11.87
CA ASP A 49 -8.17 7.42 12.32
C ASP A 49 -9.35 6.47 12.54
N PHE A 50 -9.29 5.28 11.93
CA PHE A 50 -10.28 4.21 12.08
C PHE A 50 -9.81 3.08 13.01
N CYS A 51 -8.66 3.24 13.68
CA CYS A 51 -8.04 2.22 14.54
C CYS A 51 -7.89 0.85 13.85
N TRP A 52 -7.64 0.84 12.53
CA TRP A 52 -7.61 -0.37 11.73
C TRP A 52 -6.22 -0.66 11.16
N SER A 53 -5.84 -1.94 11.16
CA SER A 53 -4.63 -2.42 10.51
C SER A 53 -4.77 -3.86 10.03
N SER A 54 -3.92 -4.26 9.09
CA SER A 54 -3.81 -5.63 8.59
C SER A 54 -2.38 -5.91 8.15
N TYR A 55 -1.90 -7.14 8.37
CA TYR A 55 -0.64 -7.60 7.80
C TYR A 55 -0.88 -8.27 6.44
N VAL A 56 -0.07 -7.95 5.44
CA VAL A 56 -0.10 -8.53 4.09
C VAL A 56 1.29 -8.99 3.68
N CYS A 57 1.38 -10.16 3.05
CA CYS A 57 2.64 -10.67 2.51
C CYS A 57 2.82 -10.27 1.03
N LEU A 58 1.96 -10.79 0.15
CA LEU A 58 1.99 -10.52 -1.29
C LEU A 58 1.14 -9.30 -1.61
N PHE A 59 1.70 -8.11 -1.39
CA PHE A 59 1.00 -6.85 -1.63
C PHE A 59 0.77 -6.57 -3.12
N ASP A 60 1.45 -7.26 -4.02
CA ASP A 60 1.33 -7.14 -5.47
C ASP A 60 0.19 -7.99 -6.06
N LYS A 61 -0.38 -8.92 -5.28
CA LYS A 61 -1.46 -9.81 -5.71
C LYS A 61 -2.82 -9.35 -5.18
N PHE A 62 -3.78 -9.12 -6.07
CA PHE A 62 -5.13 -8.66 -5.73
C PHE A 62 -6.20 -9.78 -5.75
N THR A 63 -5.84 -10.96 -6.24
CA THR A 63 -6.71 -12.15 -6.22
C THR A 63 -6.70 -12.79 -4.85
N SER A 64 -7.87 -13.08 -4.29
CA SER A 64 -7.96 -13.81 -3.01
C SER A 64 -7.31 -15.18 -3.10
N SER A 65 -6.60 -15.59 -2.06
CA SER A 65 -5.89 -16.85 -2.00
C SER A 65 -6.76 -18.02 -1.53
N GLN A 66 -8.09 -18.01 -1.78
CA GLN A 66 -9.02 -19.02 -1.23
C GLN A 66 -8.45 -20.44 -1.32
N GLY A 67 -8.23 -21.08 -0.17
CA GLY A 67 -7.73 -22.46 -0.07
C GLY A 67 -6.19 -22.62 -0.06
N ALA A 68 -5.41 -21.59 -0.40
CA ALA A 68 -3.96 -21.62 -0.25
C ALA A 68 -3.58 -21.37 1.23
N LYS A 69 -3.46 -22.45 2.00
CA LYS A 69 -2.81 -22.41 3.31
C LYS A 69 -1.33 -22.13 3.10
N ASN A 70 -0.91 -20.90 3.39
CA ASN A 70 0.50 -20.60 3.43
C ASN A 70 1.04 -21.03 4.80
N LEU A 71 1.52 -22.28 4.88
CA LEU A 71 2.01 -22.94 6.10
C LEU A 71 3.11 -22.15 6.81
N LEU A 72 3.84 -21.29 6.09
CA LEU A 72 4.85 -20.38 6.63
C LEU A 72 4.26 -19.35 7.62
N TYR A 73 2.95 -19.13 7.60
CA TYR A 73 2.28 -18.05 8.34
C TYR A 73 1.11 -18.52 9.24
N GLU A 74 0.84 -19.82 9.31
CA GLU A 74 -0.26 -20.41 10.12
C GLU A 74 -0.17 -20.13 11.64
N GLY A 75 0.99 -19.69 12.13
CA GLY A 75 1.21 -19.36 13.55
C GLY A 75 0.82 -17.93 13.95
N PHE A 76 0.47 -17.05 13.00
CA PHE A 76 0.29 -15.63 13.29
C PHE A 76 -1.17 -15.17 13.09
N ARG A 77 -1.79 -14.66 14.16
CA ARG A 77 -3.16 -14.10 14.11
C ARG A 77 -3.15 -12.75 13.37
N GLY A 78 -4.08 -12.56 12.41
CA GLY A 78 -4.31 -11.28 11.74
C GLY A 78 -3.56 -11.05 10.41
N TYR A 79 -3.00 -12.10 9.82
CA TYR A 79 -2.23 -12.04 8.57
C TYR A 79 -3.08 -12.48 7.40
N VAL A 80 -2.91 -11.80 6.26
CA VAL A 80 -3.53 -12.20 5.00
C VAL A 80 -2.46 -12.43 3.93
N HIS A 81 -2.69 -13.41 3.06
CA HIS A 81 -1.67 -13.83 2.12
C HIS A 81 -1.45 -12.81 1.00
N THR A 82 -2.54 -12.32 0.42
CA THR A 82 -2.54 -11.36 -0.69
C THR A 82 -3.26 -10.08 -0.32
N MET A 83 -3.07 -9.01 -1.09
CA MET A 83 -3.88 -7.79 -0.98
C MET A 83 -5.37 -8.08 -1.24
N GLY A 84 -5.68 -9.10 -2.05
CA GLY A 84 -7.04 -9.59 -2.29
C GLY A 84 -7.75 -10.06 -1.02
N ASP A 85 -7.01 -10.63 -0.07
CA ASP A 85 -7.54 -11.18 1.17
C ASP A 85 -7.73 -10.13 2.27
N VAL A 86 -7.16 -8.93 2.12
CA VAL A 86 -7.33 -7.82 3.07
C VAL A 86 -8.81 -7.45 3.16
N LYS A 87 -9.37 -7.52 4.38
CA LYS A 87 -10.72 -7.06 4.70
C LYS A 87 -10.65 -5.78 5.51
N ILE A 88 -11.33 -4.74 5.04
CA ILE A 88 -11.46 -3.45 5.71
C ILE A 88 -12.90 -3.37 6.21
N PRO A 89 -13.25 -3.80 7.44
CA PRO A 89 -14.63 -3.85 7.92
C PRO A 89 -15.10 -2.48 8.47
N ILE A 90 -14.75 -1.39 7.79
CA ILE A 90 -15.13 -0.02 8.16
C ILE A 90 -16.26 0.42 7.23
N PRO A 91 -17.51 0.54 7.72
CA PRO A 91 -18.68 0.88 6.90
C PRO A 91 -18.50 2.14 6.04
N GLU A 92 -17.89 3.17 6.62
CA GLU A 92 -17.73 4.51 6.06
C GLU A 92 -16.88 4.52 4.78
N VAL A 93 -15.92 3.59 4.66
CA VAL A 93 -14.99 3.50 3.54
C VAL A 93 -15.28 2.34 2.59
N GLN A 94 -16.37 1.58 2.80
CA GLN A 94 -16.67 0.37 2.00
C GLN A 94 -16.67 0.61 0.50
N GLN A 95 -17.23 1.74 0.07
CA GLN A 95 -17.30 2.09 -1.35
C GLN A 95 -15.93 2.37 -1.98
N TYR A 96 -14.89 2.55 -1.17
CA TYR A 96 -13.53 2.90 -1.60
C TYR A 96 -12.51 1.76 -1.38
N VAL A 97 -12.96 0.55 -1.03
CA VAL A 97 -12.05 -0.55 -0.66
C VAL A 97 -11.08 -0.92 -1.78
N ILE A 98 -11.50 -0.81 -3.04
CA ILE A 98 -10.65 -1.12 -4.20
C ILE A 98 -9.51 -0.09 -4.30
N GLU A 99 -9.86 1.20 -4.24
CA GLU A 99 -8.93 2.32 -4.25
C GLU A 99 -7.96 2.23 -3.08
N LEU A 100 -8.47 1.97 -1.87
CA LEU A 100 -7.63 1.80 -0.67
C LEU A 100 -6.62 0.66 -0.83
N LYS A 101 -7.01 -0.47 -1.41
CA LYS A 101 -6.08 -1.58 -1.70
C LYS A 101 -5.00 -1.19 -2.70
N TYR A 102 -5.34 -0.45 -3.75
CA TYR A 102 -4.35 0.07 -4.69
C TYR A 102 -3.42 1.09 -4.04
N ILE A 103 -3.93 1.97 -3.18
CA ILE A 103 -3.11 2.90 -2.39
C ILE A 103 -2.14 2.10 -1.52
N PHE A 104 -2.62 1.15 -0.72
CA PHE A 104 -1.76 0.32 0.12
C PHE A 104 -0.67 -0.40 -0.69
N SER A 105 -1.05 -1.06 -1.79
CA SER A 105 -0.11 -1.80 -2.65
C SER A 105 0.96 -0.87 -3.26
N MET A 106 0.57 0.33 -3.68
CA MET A 106 1.48 1.34 -4.21
C MET A 106 2.45 1.84 -3.13
N LEU A 107 1.95 2.19 -1.94
CA LEU A 107 2.80 2.66 -0.84
C LEU A 107 3.76 1.56 -0.38
N LEU A 108 3.32 0.31 -0.35
CA LEU A 108 4.18 -0.83 -0.04
C LEU A 108 5.24 -1.09 -1.09
N SER A 109 4.93 -0.87 -2.35
CA SER A 109 5.92 -0.97 -3.43
C SER A 109 6.96 0.14 -3.34
N ILE A 110 6.53 1.37 -3.01
CA ILE A 110 7.45 2.49 -2.74
C ILE A 110 8.36 2.16 -1.55
N LEU A 111 7.79 1.59 -0.49
CA LEU A 111 8.54 1.19 0.70
C LEU A 111 9.54 0.08 0.39
N TYR A 112 9.09 -0.98 -0.29
CA TYR A 112 9.90 -2.11 -0.68
C TYR A 112 11.05 -1.71 -1.60
N ASN A 113 10.80 -0.84 -2.58
CA ASN A 113 11.83 -0.28 -3.46
C ASN A 113 12.96 0.46 -2.71
N ARG A 114 12.66 0.92 -1.49
CA ARG A 114 13.61 1.65 -0.64
C ARG A 114 14.38 0.74 0.30
N VAL A 115 13.74 -0.31 0.82
CA VAL A 115 14.32 -1.16 1.87
C VAL A 115 14.91 -2.47 1.35
N SER A 116 14.59 -2.87 0.12
CA SER A 116 15.03 -4.10 -0.52
C SER A 116 15.94 -3.79 -1.71
N ASP A 117 16.98 -4.61 -1.88
CA ASP A 117 17.81 -4.60 -3.10
C ASP A 117 17.13 -5.35 -4.27
N GLU A 118 16.04 -6.06 -3.99
CA GLU A 118 15.27 -6.79 -4.99
C GLU A 118 14.46 -5.83 -5.87
N LYS A 119 14.73 -5.86 -7.17
CA LYS A 119 14.03 -5.02 -8.16
C LYS A 119 12.73 -5.63 -8.67
N TYR A 120 12.41 -6.84 -8.23
CA TYR A 120 11.34 -7.67 -8.76
C TYR A 120 10.49 -8.23 -7.62
N LEU A 121 9.17 -8.16 -7.78
CA LEU A 121 8.17 -8.74 -6.86
C LEU A 121 7.80 -10.18 -7.24
N GLY A 122 8.33 -10.65 -8.37
CA GLY A 122 8.13 -11.96 -8.96
C GLY A 122 8.91 -12.04 -10.28
N THR A 123 8.74 -13.12 -11.05
CA THR A 123 9.57 -13.39 -12.23
C THR A 123 9.58 -12.27 -13.27
N ASP A 124 8.42 -11.63 -13.49
CA ASP A 124 8.24 -10.66 -14.59
C ASP A 124 7.77 -9.27 -14.13
N THR A 125 7.60 -9.07 -12.82
CA THR A 125 7.03 -7.83 -12.27
C THR A 125 8.10 -7.03 -11.55
N THR A 126 8.56 -5.94 -12.16
CA THR A 126 9.45 -4.98 -11.48
C THR A 126 8.68 -4.16 -10.46
N VAL A 127 9.35 -3.74 -9.39
CA VAL A 127 8.75 -2.88 -8.35
C VAL A 127 8.26 -1.56 -8.96
N GLU A 128 9.07 -0.91 -9.81
CA GLU A 128 8.68 0.31 -10.53
C GLU A 128 7.52 0.06 -11.51
N GLY A 129 7.46 -1.11 -12.14
CA GLY A 129 6.34 -1.52 -12.98
C GLY A 129 5.04 -1.64 -12.18
N HIS A 130 5.11 -2.22 -10.98
CA HIS A 130 3.94 -2.36 -10.10
C HIS A 130 3.47 -1.03 -9.53
N ILE A 131 4.38 -0.11 -9.20
CA ILE A 131 4.04 1.25 -8.80
C ILE A 131 3.25 1.96 -9.91
N ARG A 132 3.71 1.85 -11.17
CA ARG A 132 2.99 2.41 -12.33
C ARG A 132 1.63 1.76 -12.50
N TYR A 133 1.55 0.43 -12.43
CA TYR A 133 0.28 -0.29 -12.50
C TYR A 133 -0.73 0.22 -11.45
N CYS A 134 -0.33 0.34 -10.18
CA CYS A 134 -1.24 0.85 -9.14
C CYS A 134 -1.67 2.29 -9.40
N LYS A 135 -0.76 3.14 -9.88
CA LYS A 135 -1.06 4.54 -10.24
C LYS A 135 -2.09 4.61 -11.38
N ASP A 136 -1.95 3.77 -12.40
CA ASP A 136 -2.87 3.70 -13.53
C ASP A 136 -4.25 3.23 -13.05
N MET A 137 -4.32 2.17 -12.25
CA MET A 137 -5.57 1.67 -11.67
C MET A 137 -6.26 2.70 -10.77
N LEU A 138 -5.51 3.48 -9.99
CA LEU A 138 -6.05 4.59 -9.19
C LEU A 138 -6.63 5.68 -10.07
N THR A 139 -5.93 6.03 -11.15
CA THR A 139 -6.41 7.01 -12.14
C THR A 139 -7.71 6.53 -12.80
N ASP A 140 -7.79 5.25 -13.16
CA ASP A 140 -9.00 4.64 -13.73
C ASP A 140 -10.18 4.61 -12.74
N CYS A 141 -9.89 4.49 -11.43
CA CYS A 141 -10.90 4.66 -10.38
C CYS A 141 -11.32 6.13 -10.18
N GLY A 142 -10.64 7.08 -10.84
CA GLY A 142 -10.87 8.52 -10.74
C GLY A 142 -10.17 9.18 -9.55
N VAL A 143 -9.24 8.49 -8.90
CA VAL A 143 -8.44 9.04 -7.78
C VAL A 143 -7.51 10.12 -8.30
N HIS A 144 -7.57 11.30 -7.70
CA HIS A 144 -6.63 12.38 -8.01
C HIS A 144 -5.36 12.23 -7.18
N ILE A 145 -4.18 12.32 -7.80
CA ILE A 145 -2.89 12.30 -7.11
C ILE A 145 -2.21 13.64 -7.36
N ALA A 146 -2.20 14.51 -6.35
CA ALA A 146 -1.68 15.85 -6.47
C ALA A 146 -0.15 15.88 -6.52
N HIS A 147 0.51 15.15 -5.61
CA HIS A 147 1.97 15.07 -5.54
C HIS A 147 2.44 13.62 -5.42
N PHE A 148 3.16 13.17 -6.45
CA PHE A 148 3.80 11.87 -6.46
C PHE A 148 5.31 12.02 -6.18
N PRO A 149 5.91 11.18 -5.31
CA PRO A 149 7.31 11.32 -4.94
C PRO A 149 8.22 10.97 -6.12
N ASP A 150 9.32 11.73 -6.27
CA ASP A 150 10.39 11.36 -7.20
C ASP A 150 11.17 10.18 -6.64
N LEU A 151 10.87 8.98 -7.15
CA LEU A 151 11.48 7.72 -6.71
C LEU A 151 13.02 7.71 -6.86
N TYR A 152 13.59 8.51 -7.78
CA TYR A 152 15.04 8.59 -7.99
C TYR A 152 15.74 9.53 -7.01
N ALA A 153 15.07 10.61 -6.58
CA ALA A 153 15.61 11.56 -5.61
C ALA A 153 15.75 10.94 -4.20
N TYR A 154 14.81 10.07 -3.82
CA TYR A 154 14.79 9.49 -2.46
C TYR A 154 15.83 8.38 -2.23
N ASN A 155 16.28 7.69 -3.28
CA ASN A 155 17.33 6.67 -3.18
C ASN A 155 18.71 7.26 -2.86
N ARG A 156 18.91 8.58 -2.99
CA ARG A 156 20.20 9.25 -2.68
C ARG A 156 20.37 9.62 -1.21
N VAL A 157 19.29 9.72 -0.43
CA VAL A 157 19.34 10.21 0.97
C VAL A 157 19.85 9.12 1.94
N ILE A 158 19.99 7.87 1.49
CA ILE A 158 20.55 6.78 2.31
C ILE A 158 22.08 6.90 2.45
N TYR A 159 22.76 7.66 1.58
CA TYR A 159 24.23 7.76 1.56
C TYR A 159 24.80 9.07 2.12
N SER A 160 23.98 9.93 2.74
CA SER A 160 24.43 11.26 3.20
C SER A 160 24.21 11.52 4.68
N ALA A 161 24.16 10.48 5.52
CA ALA A 161 24.14 10.62 6.96
C ALA A 161 25.14 9.63 7.59
N ASP A 162 26.42 9.94 7.41
CA ASP A 162 27.52 9.63 8.32
C ASP A 162 28.41 10.90 8.42
#